data_AF-A0A258BDF4-F1
#
_entry.id   AF-A0A258BDF4-F1
#
_cell.length_a   1.000
_cell.length_b   1.000
_cell.length_c   1.000
_cell.angle_alpha   90.00
_cell.angle_beta   90.00
_cell.angle_gamma   90.00
#
_symmetry.space_group_name_H-M   'P 1'
#
loop_
_entity.id
_entity.type
_entity.pdbx_description
1 polymer ?
#
loop_
_entity_poly.entity_id
_entity_poly.type
_entity_poly.pdbx_seq_one_letter_code
_entity_poly.pdbx_strand_id
1 'polypeptide(L)' 'MTISLHPSTLPAVLSPVITPFTADGSPDAKKLLKQCQWLEANGVGQAIFGTNSESNSMSARQKM' A
#
# COMPACT_ATOMS: atom_id res chain seq x y z
N MET A 1 0.50 10.52 -24.57
CA MET A 1 -0.65 11.06 -23.81
C MET A 1 -0.09 12.04 -22.81
N THR A 2 -0.39 13.33 -22.97
CA THR A 2 0.01 14.39 -22.06
C THR A 2 -0.82 14.30 -20.78
N ILE A 3 -0.21 13.82 -19.70
CA ILE A 3 -0.83 13.85 -18.37
C ILE A 3 -0.96 15.32 -17.96
N SER A 4 -2.20 15.76 -17.75
CA SER A 4 -2.48 17.05 -17.10
C SER A 4 -1.85 17.00 -15.70
N LEU A 5 -0.98 17.96 -15.40
CA LEU A 5 -0.34 18.06 -14.09
C LEU A 5 -1.42 18.40 -13.06
N HIS A 6 -1.84 17.40 -12.29
CA HIS A 6 -2.65 17.62 -11.11
C HIS A 6 -1.89 18.58 -10.18
N PRO A 7 -2.52 19.63 -9.64
CA PRO A 7 -1.81 20.65 -8.85
C PRO A 7 -1.22 20.12 -7.54
N SER A 8 -1.63 18.93 -7.10
CA SER A 8 -1.00 18.20 -6.00
C SER A 8 0.08 17.26 -6.49
N THR A 9 1.15 17.12 -5.70
CA THR A 9 2.17 16.06 -5.86
C THR A 9 1.62 14.67 -5.54
N LEU A 10 0.40 14.57 -4.97
CA LEU A 10 -0.26 13.30 -4.74
C LEU A 10 -0.83 12.72 -6.05
N PRO A 11 -0.72 11.39 -6.24
CA PRO A 11 -1.41 10.69 -7.32
C PRO A 11 -2.91 10.98 -7.31
N ALA A 12 -3.50 11.15 -8.50
CA ALA A 12 -4.92 11.43 -8.65
C ALA A 12 -5.82 10.31 -8.08
N VAL A 13 -5.32 9.07 -8.08
CA VAL A 13 -5.97 7.90 -7.47
C VAL A 13 -4.99 7.24 -6.50
N LEU A 14 -5.45 7.04 -5.26
CA LEU A 14 -4.74 6.30 -4.22
C LEU A 14 -5.49 5.00 -3.93
N SER A 15 -4.79 3.87 -4.03
CA SER A 15 -5.33 2.56 -3.69
C SER A 15 -5.01 2.19 -2.23
N PRO A 16 -6.00 1.75 -1.42
CA PRO A 16 -5.73 1.25 -0.08
C PRO A 16 -5.02 -0.11 -0.16
N VAL A 17 -3.80 -0.17 0.36
CA VAL A 17 -2.96 -1.38 0.36
C VAL A 17 -3.44 -2.35 1.44
N ILE A 18 -3.46 -3.65 1.13
CA ILE A 18 -3.75 -4.72 2.09
C ILE A 18 -2.44 -5.29 2.63
N THR A 19 -2.34 -5.46 3.95
CA THR A 19 -1.19 -6.13 4.59
C THR A 19 -1.42 -7.65 4.58
N PRO A 20 -0.66 -8.43 3.79
CA PRO A 20 -0.71 -9.88 3.89
C PRO A 20 0.04 -10.34 5.15
N PHE A 21 -0.44 -11.41 5.78
CA PHE A 21 0.19 -12.02 6.94
C PHE A 21 0.56 -13.48 6.66
N THR A 22 1.62 -13.95 7.31
CA THR A 22 1.97 -15.37 7.42
C THR A 22 1.09 -16.05 8.47
N ALA A 23 1.14 -17.38 8.54
CA ALA A 23 0.31 -18.16 9.46
C ALA A 23 0.58 -17.86 10.95
N ASP A 24 1.78 -17.37 11.28
CA ASP A 24 2.16 -16.94 12.63
C ASP A 24 1.73 -15.50 12.96
N GLY A 25 1.03 -14.82 12.04
CA GLY A 25 0.56 -13.45 12.21
C GLY A 25 1.62 -12.37 11.98
N SER A 26 2.83 -12.71 11.52
CA SER A 26 3.80 -11.71 11.08
C SER A 26 3.47 -11.19 9.67
N PRO A 27 3.80 -9.92 9.33
CA PRO A 27 3.56 -9.40 7.99
C PRO A 27 4.39 -10.12 6.93
N ASP A 28 3.76 -10.52 5.83
CA ASP A 28 4.44 -11.12 4.68
C ASP A 28 5.00 -10.02 3.77
N ALA A 29 6.20 -9.55 4.08
CA ALA A 29 6.85 -8.45 3.36
C ALA A 29 7.01 -8.72 1.85
N LYS A 30 7.23 -9.98 1.44
CA LYS A 30 7.38 -10.34 0.03
C LYS A 30 6.08 -10.17 -0.74
N LYS A 31 4.97 -10.64 -0.18
CA LYS A 31 3.65 -10.45 -0.79
C LYS A 31 3.21 -8.99 -0.77
N LEU A 32 3.53 -8.25 0.29
CA LEU A 32 3.27 -6.81 0.38
C LEU A 32 3.99 -6.07 -0.75
N LEU A 33 5.30 -6.29 -0.90
CA LEU A 33 6.10 -5.67 -1.96
C LEU A 33 5.54 -5.99 -3.36
N LYS A 34 5.18 -7.24 -3.61
CA LYS A 34 4.60 -7.66 -4.89
C LYS A 34 3.29 -6.93 -5.20
N GLN A 35 2.43 -6.74 -4.20
CA GLN A 35 1.19 -5.97 -4.35
C GLN A 35 1.47 -4.50 -4.68
N CYS A 36 2.39 -3.87 -3.94
CA CYS A 36 2.81 -2.50 -4.16
C CYS A 36 3.37 -2.27 -5.57
N GLN A 37 4.25 -3.16 -6.04
CA GLN A 37 4.80 -3.13 -7.40
C GLN A 37 3.71 -3.30 -8.47
N TRP A 38 2.72 -4.16 -8.21
CA TRP A 38 1.58 -4.31 -9.12
C TRP A 38 0.72 -3.04 -9.19
N LEU A 39 0.45 -2.40 -8.05
CA LEU A 39 -0.30 -1.13 -8.01
C LEU A 39 0.45 -0.01 -8.75
N GLU A 40 1.76 0.10 -8.54
CA GLU A 40 2.62 1.05 -9.24
C GLU A 40 2.62 0.81 -10.76
N ALA A 41 2.72 -0.45 -11.20
CA ALA A 41 2.64 -0.80 -12.62
C ALA A 41 1.27 -0.48 -13.26
N ASN A 42 0.22 -0.32 -12.45
CA ASN A 42 -1.11 0.11 -12.90
C ASN A 42 -1.33 1.63 -12.78
N GLY A 43 -0.31 2.40 -12.40
CA GLY A 43 -0.35 3.86 -12.40
C GLY A 43 -1.19 4.48 -11.28
N VAL A 44 -1.42 3.76 -10.18
CA VAL A 44 -2.09 4.28 -8.98
C VAL A 44 -1.11 4.49 -7.84
N GLY A 45 -1.35 5.52 -7.03
CA GLY A 45 -0.62 5.72 -5.79
C GLY A 45 -1.06 4.75 -4.70
N GLN A 46 -0.29 4.68 -3.62
CA GLN A 46 -0.47 3.68 -2.57
C GLN A 46 -0.76 4.37 -1.22
N ALA A 47 -1.87 3.99 -0.60
CA ALA A 47 -2.23 4.38 0.76
C ALA A 47 -2.02 3.19 1.70
N ILE A 48 -0.90 3.20 2.42
CA ILE A 48 -0.49 2.12 3.34
C ILE A 48 -0.93 2.41 4.77
N PHE A 49 -1.06 1.35 5.57
CA PHE A 49 -1.31 1.41 7.01
C PHE A 49 -2.57 2.22 7.42
N GLY A 50 -3.62 2.16 6.61
CA GLY A 50 -4.99 2.55 7.02
C GLY A 50 -5.73 1.40 7.71
N THR A 51 -7.02 1.60 8.00
CA THR A 51 -7.88 0.54 8.57
C THR A 51 -7.97 -0.68 7.65
N ASN A 52 -8.15 -0.48 6.34
CA ASN A 52 -8.13 -1.57 5.35
C ASN A 52 -6.81 -2.34 5.31
N SER A 53 -5.71 -1.73 5.76
CA SER A 53 -4.40 -2.35 5.85
C SER A 53 -4.19 -3.11 7.16
N GLU A 54 -5.19 -3.21 8.04
CA GLU A 54 -5.08 -3.80 9.40
C GLU A 54 -4.14 -3.03 10.34
N SER A 55 -3.91 -1.73 10.10
CA SER A 55 -2.94 -0.94 10.88
C SER A 55 -3.26 -0.85 12.37
N ASN A 56 -4.55 -0.93 12.74
CA ASN A 56 -5.01 -0.94 14.12
C ASN A 56 -4.71 -2.29 14.82
N SER A 57 -4.64 -3.37 14.05
CA SER A 57 -4.34 -4.73 14.52
C SER A 57 -2.82 -5.00 14.57
N MET A 58 -2.01 -4.13 13.98
CA MET A 58 -0.54 -4.24 13.92
C MET A 58 0.15 -3.41 15.01
N SER A 59 1.13 -4.02 15.67
CA SER A 59 2.08 -3.29 16.51
C SER A 59 2.91 -2.31 15.68
N ALA A 60 3.49 -1.28 16.33
CA ALA A 60 4.42 -0.37 15.66
C ALA A 60 5.61 -1.11 15.03
N ARG A 61 6.10 -2.18 15.67
CA ARG A 61 7.20 -3.01 15.13
C ARG A 61 6.83 -3.75 13.86
N GLN A 62 5.58 -4.21 13.72
CA GLN A 62 5.13 -4.87 12.48
C GLN A 62 4.98 -3.88 11.30
N LYS A 63 4.97 -2.57 11.57
CA LYS A 63 4.85 -1.52 10.54
C LYS A 63 6.20 -0.95 10.08
N MET A 64 7.30 -1.32 10.73
CA MET A 64 8.68 -0.90 10.41
C MET A 64 9.37 -1.96 9.56
#